data_AF-A0A7V1D6V6-F1
#
_entry.id   AF-A0A7V1D6V6-F1
#
_cell.length_a   1.000
_cell.length_b   1.000
_cell.length_c   1.000
_cell.angle_alpha   90.00
_cell.angle_beta   90.00
_cell.angle_gamma   90.00
#
_symmetry.space_group_name_H-M   'P 1'
#
loop_
_entity.id
_entity.type
_entity.pdbx_description
1 polymer ?
#
loop_
_entity_poly.entity_id
_entity_poly.type
_entity_poly.pdbx_seq_one_letter_code
_entity_poly.pdbx_strand_id
1 'polypeptide(L)' 'MRALIINISARNLFGHPHAEVLKRFQNLEIKVYRTDKNGTITIITDGRDYWVKTMLKEKD' A
#
# COMPACT_ATOMS: atom_id res chain seq x y z
N MET A 1 -9.37 10.87 -5.27
CA MET A 1 -8.35 9.80 -5.40
C MET A 1 -8.49 8.79 -4.26
N ARG A 2 -8.14 7.50 -4.43
CA ARG A 2 -8.22 6.47 -3.37
C ARG A 2 -6.94 5.63 -3.33
N ALA A 3 -6.45 5.34 -2.13
CA ALA A 3 -5.29 4.50 -1.91
C ALA A 3 -5.58 3.56 -0.73
N LEU A 4 -5.06 2.33 -0.80
CA LEU A 4 -5.10 1.37 0.29
C LEU A 4 -3.72 1.29 0.93
N ILE A 5 -3.67 1.51 2.25
CA ILE A 5 -2.44 1.38 3.04
C ILE A 5 -2.56 0.16 3.93
N ILE A 6 -1.55 -0.70 3.88
CA ILE A 6 -1.51 -1.95 4.63
C ILE A 6 -0.26 -1.95 5.49
N ASN A 7 -0.47 -1.87 6.80
CA ASN A 7 0.61 -2.05 7.78
C ASN A 7 0.77 -3.54 8.06
N ILE A 8 1.93 -4.07 7.71
CA ILE A 8 2.29 -5.46 7.93
C ILE A 8 3.81 -5.60 8.09
N SER A 9 4.23 -6.56 8.90
CA SER A 9 5.64 -6.87 9.10
C SER A 9 6.23 -7.54 7.85
N ALA A 10 7.54 -7.34 7.64
CA ALA A 10 8.28 -8.06 6.60
C ALA A 10 8.24 -9.59 6.80
N ARG A 11 8.07 -10.04 8.05
CA ARG A 11 7.82 -11.44 8.40
C ARG A 11 6.33 -11.70 8.52
N ASN A 12 5.65 -11.66 7.39
CA ASN A 12 4.24 -12.01 7.29
C ASN A 12 4.04 -13.53 7.30
N LEU A 13 3.97 -14.12 8.50
CA LEU A 13 3.82 -15.57 8.68
C LEU A 13 2.41 -16.09 8.38
N PHE A 14 1.40 -15.22 8.44
CA PHE A 14 -0.01 -15.59 8.30
C PHE A 14 -0.57 -15.36 6.89
N GLY A 15 0.27 -14.90 5.94
CA GLY A 15 -0.15 -14.70 4.56
C GLY A 15 -1.14 -13.54 4.38
N HIS A 16 -1.11 -12.53 5.26
CA HIS A 16 -1.92 -11.33 5.11
C HIS A 16 -1.30 -10.33 4.12
N PRO A 17 -2.09 -9.47 3.45
CA PRO A 17 -3.51 -9.66 3.16
C PRO A 17 -3.69 -10.87 2.24
N HIS A 18 -4.83 -11.55 2.37
CA HIS A 18 -5.19 -12.62 1.44
C HIS A 18 -5.30 -12.09 0.00
N ALA A 19 -4.97 -12.95 -0.96
CA ALA A 19 -4.97 -12.61 -2.38
C ALA A 19 -6.31 -12.06 -2.87
N GLU A 20 -7.44 -12.55 -2.33
CA GLU A 20 -8.78 -12.05 -2.66
C GLU A 20 -8.95 -10.56 -2.31
N VAL A 21 -8.43 -10.14 -1.15
CA VAL A 21 -8.47 -8.73 -0.73
C VAL A 21 -7.69 -7.88 -1.73
N LEU A 22 -6.47 -8.29 -2.08
CA LEU A 22 -5.64 -7.58 -3.06
C LEU A 22 -6.32 -7.49 -4.42
N LYS A 23 -6.91 -8.60 -4.90
CA LYS A 23 -7.63 -8.65 -6.18
C LYS A 23 -8.83 -7.72 -6.21
N ARG A 24 -9.60 -7.65 -5.11
CA ARG A 24 -10.74 -6.73 -4.99
C ARG A 24 -10.32 -5.26 -5.16
N PHE A 25 -9.20 -4.85 -4.56
CA PHE A 25 -8.73 -3.46 -4.67
C PHE A 25 -8.05 -3.16 -6.00
N GLN A 26 -7.36 -4.15 -6.60
CA GLN A 26 -6.83 -4.04 -7.97
C GLN A 26 -7.95 -3.86 -9.00
N ASN A 27 -9.05 -4.61 -8.88
CA ASN A 27 -10.22 -4.46 -9.76
C ASN A 27 -10.91 -3.09 -9.66
N LEU A 28 -10.69 -2.37 -8.55
CA LEU A 28 -11.19 -1.01 -8.35
C LEU A 28 -10.18 0.06 -8.79
N GLU A 29 -9.07 -0.36 -9.41
CA GLU A 29 -7.96 0.51 -9.82
C GLU A 29 -7.39 1.33 -8.65
N ILE A 30 -7.49 0.79 -7.43
CA ILE A 30 -6.98 1.45 -6.22
C ILE A 30 -5.52 1.05 -6.05
N LYS A 31 -4.65 2.05 -5.96
CA LYS A 31 -3.23 1.83 -5.69
C LYS A 31 -3.03 1.31 -4.26
N VAL A 32 -2.28 0.21 -4.14
CA VAL A 32 -2.03 -0.47 -2.87
C VAL A 32 -0.60 -0.20 -2.42
N TYR A 33 -0.43 0.17 -1.15
CA TYR A 33 0.86 0.38 -0.51
C TYR A 33 0.97 -0.49 0.75
N ARG A 34 2.15 -1.07 0.94
CA ARG A 34 2.42 -2.13 1.90
C ARG A 34 3.73 -1.87 2.62
N THR A 35 3.73 -1.75 3.95
CA THR A 35 4.95 -1.42 4.71
C THR A 35 6.06 -2.46 4.57
N ASP A 36 5.72 -3.73 4.37
CA ASP A 36 6.68 -4.81 4.13
C ASP A 36 7.37 -4.73 2.76
N LYS A 37 6.75 -4.07 1.78
CA LYS A 37 7.29 -3.91 0.42
C LYS A 37 7.85 -2.51 0.16
N ASN A 38 7.19 -1.50 0.70
CA ASN A 38 7.43 -0.09 0.42
C ASN A 38 8.19 0.62 1.56
N GLY A 39 8.46 -0.08 2.66
CA GLY A 39 9.07 0.52 3.86
C GLY A 39 8.16 1.57 4.49
N THR A 40 8.75 2.63 5.01
CA THR A 40 8.00 3.79 5.52
C THR A 40 7.17 4.41 4.39
N ILE A 41 5.87 4.61 4.64
CA ILE A 41 4.93 5.25 3.74
C ILE A 41 4.54 6.61 4.34
N THR A 42 4.81 7.70 3.61
CA THR A 42 4.44 9.06 4.01
C THR A 42 3.32 9.56 3.12
N ILE A 43 2.20 9.94 3.73
CA ILE A 43 1.08 10.60 3.05
C ILE A 43 1.19 12.09 3.33
N ILE A 44 1.18 12.88 2.26
CA ILE A 44 1.19 14.34 2.29
C ILE A 44 -0.14 14.79 1.70
N THR A 45 -0.80 15.77 2.29
CA THR A 45 -2.07 16.29 1.78
C THR A 45 -2.15 17.80 2.01
N ASP A 46 -2.85 18.49 1.11
CA ASP A 46 -3.20 19.91 1.26
C ASP A 46 -4.67 20.10 1.71
N GLY A 47 -5.35 19.01 2.07
CA GLY A 47 -6.78 18.98 2.42
C GLY A 47 -7.73 18.78 1.22
N ARG A 48 -7.24 18.84 -0.02
CA ARG A 48 -8.02 18.54 -1.25
C ARG A 48 -7.47 17.30 -1.97
N ASP A 49 -6.16 17.24 -2.12
CA ASP A 49 -5.43 16.15 -2.74
C ASP A 49 -4.44 15.50 -1.78
N TYR A 50 -3.90 14.35 -2.17
CA TYR A 50 -2.82 13.70 -1.43
C TYR A 50 -1.75 13.12 -2.35
N TRP A 51 -0.54 13.00 -1.82
CA TRP A 51 0.61 12.39 -2.45
C TRP A 51 1.21 11.35 -1.52
N VAL A 52 1.67 10.24 -2.10
CA VAL A 52 2.29 9.14 -1.34
C VAL A 52 3.75 9.03 -1.72
N LYS A 53 4.62 9.06 -0.71
CA LYS A 53 6.06 8.77 -0.84
C LYS A 53 6.37 7.48 -0.11
N THR A 54 7.19 6.62 -0.72
CA THR A 54 7.64 5.36 -0.12
C THR A 54 9.16 5.37 0.03
N MET A 55 9.65 4.79 1.13
CA MET A 55 11.08 4.67 1.39
C MET A 55 11.74 3.66 0.45
N LEU A 56 11.06 2.54 0.19
CA LEU A 56 11.49 1.53 -0.76
C LEU A 56 10.66 1.68 -2.03
N LYS A 57 11.34 1.74 -3.17
CA LYS A 57 10.70 1.59 -4.49
C LYS A 57 10.56 0.10 -4.78
N GLU A 58 9.46 -0.30 -5.41
CA GLU A 58 9.39 -1.64 -5.99
C GLU A 58 10.57 -1.78 -6.97
N LYS A 59 11.34 -2.86 -6.82
CA LYS A 59 12.25 -3.29 -7.89
C LYS A 59 11.36 -3.88 -8.97
N ASP A 60 11.41 -3.28 -10.16
CA ASP A 60 10.85 -3.88 -11.38
C ASP A 60 11.41 -5.30 -11.61
#